data_AF-A0A1E7FQP1-F1
#
_entry.id   AF-A0A1E7FQP1-F1
#
_cell.length_a   1.000
_cell.length_b   1.000
_cell.length_c   1.000
_cell.angle_alpha   90.00
_cell.angle_beta   90.00
_cell.angle_gamma   90.00
#
_symmetry.space_group_name_H-M   'P 1'
#
loop_
_entity.id
_entity.type
_entity.pdbx_description
1 polymer ?
#
loop_
_entity_poly.entity_id
_entity_poly.type
_entity_poly.pdbx_seq_one_letter_code
_entity_poly.pdbx_strand_id
1 'polypeptide(L)'
;MPEPRLALKISPSQKRKSSSMNKIEDKEEDEKCHVQEDNGIFVLVGDHFNYVTSRKFSGSERSYNNKTSLVDLVDEAVANGDLITARSYLSIEGGHGRVSNKWKLDCAIPSWNEGKDIQSVGDGCLVVTGTDILSCSVVWKGYNWDVFDCSFESVDELKVFLAKNTTNEE
;
A
#
# COMPACT_ATOMS: atom_id res chain seq x y z
N MET A 1 -27.00 -7.32 -12.84
CA MET A 1 -26.08 -6.18 -12.82
C MET A 1 -24.72 -6.67 -13.29
N PRO A 2 -23.91 -5.84 -13.97
CA PRO A 2 -22.52 -6.18 -14.25
C PRO A 2 -21.78 -6.48 -12.94
N GLU A 3 -20.77 -7.35 -13.00
CA GLU A 3 -19.92 -7.63 -11.84
C GLU A 3 -19.14 -6.37 -11.42
N PRO A 4 -19.02 -6.09 -10.11
CA PRO A 4 -18.32 -4.91 -9.64
C PRO A 4 -16.84 -4.97 -10.03
N ARG A 5 -16.30 -3.85 -10.49
CA ARG A 5 -14.88 -3.69 -10.81
C ARG A 5 -14.35 -2.40 -10.21
N LEU A 6 -13.18 -2.48 -9.59
CA LEU A 6 -12.47 -1.34 -9.03
C LEU A 6 -10.97 -1.58 -9.15
N ALA A 7 -10.25 -0.64 -9.75
CA ALA A 7 -8.79 -0.64 -9.77
C ALA A 7 -8.29 0.66 -9.14
N LEU A 8 -7.39 0.53 -8.18
CA LEU A 8 -6.80 1.63 -7.44
C LEU A 8 -5.28 1.61 -7.56
N LYS A 9 -4.67 2.78 -7.53
CA LYS A 9 -3.21 2.94 -7.46
C LYS A 9 -2.87 3.92 -6.35
N ILE A 10 -1.80 3.67 -5.58
CA ILE A 10 -1.31 4.66 -4.60
C ILE A 10 -0.99 5.97 -5.33
N SER A 11 -1.61 7.06 -4.87
CA SER A 11 -1.35 8.41 -5.38
C SER A 11 0.11 8.74 -5.06
N PRO A 12 0.88 9.29 -6.02
CA PRO A 12 2.21 9.81 -5.71
C PRO A 12 2.07 10.79 -4.55
N SER A 13 2.77 10.52 -3.44
CA SER A 13 2.78 11.39 -2.28
C SER A 13 3.07 12.82 -2.74
N GLN A 14 2.05 13.67 -2.81
CA GLN A 14 2.26 15.09 -3.03
C GLN A 14 3.15 15.51 -1.88
N LYS A 15 4.40 15.89 -2.18
CA LYS A 15 5.37 16.34 -1.19
C LYS A 15 4.65 17.25 -0.22
N ARG A 16 4.35 16.77 1.00
CA ARG A 16 4.07 17.66 2.10
C ARG A 16 5.37 18.42 2.25
N LYS A 17 5.43 19.65 1.71
CA LYS A 17 6.43 20.61 2.12
C LYS A 17 6.19 20.78 3.62
N SER A 18 6.91 20.02 4.42
CA SER A 18 7.09 20.34 5.83
C SER A 18 7.71 21.73 5.83
N SER A 19 6.89 22.73 6.11
CA SER A 19 7.31 24.09 6.34
C SER A 19 8.12 24.12 7.65
N SER A 20 9.36 23.65 7.59
CA SER A 20 10.35 23.84 8.63
C SER A 20 11.21 25.02 8.22
N MET A 21 10.70 26.21 8.54
CA MET A 21 11.45 27.45 8.45
C MET A 21 12.47 27.43 9.59
N ASN A 22 13.75 27.23 9.27
CA ASN A 22 14.89 27.78 10.00
C ASN A 22 16.16 27.65 9.16
N LYS A 23 16.76 28.81 8.85
CA LYS A 23 18.07 28.98 8.20
C LYS A 23 19.17 28.36 9.07
N ILE A 24 20.14 27.71 8.44
CA ILE A 24 21.58 27.95 8.58
C ILE A 24 22.25 27.39 7.31
N GLU A 25 23.04 28.24 6.65
CA GLU A 25 23.87 27.91 5.50
C GLU A 25 25.04 27.05 5.97
N ASP A 26 25.21 25.85 5.43
CA ASP A 26 26.53 25.20 5.28
C ASP A 26 26.44 23.91 4.42
N LYS A 27 27.23 23.92 3.33
CA LYS A 27 27.75 22.81 2.51
C LYS A 27 26.76 21.77 1.95
N GLU A 28 26.44 21.97 0.67
CA GLU A 28 25.82 20.99 -0.23
C GLU A 28 26.79 19.82 -0.54
N GLU A 29 26.71 18.74 0.23
CA GLU A 29 26.82 17.41 -0.35
C GLU A 29 25.40 16.98 -0.72
N ASP A 30 25.14 16.87 -2.03
CA ASP A 30 23.91 16.32 -2.60
C ASP A 30 23.78 14.83 -2.22
N GLU A 31 23.45 14.55 -0.95
CA GLU A 31 22.72 13.34 -0.61
C GLU A 31 21.36 13.46 -1.28
N LYS A 32 21.28 12.96 -2.52
CA LYS A 32 20.01 12.57 -3.14
C LYS A 32 19.38 11.54 -2.20
N CYS A 33 18.65 12.03 -1.21
CA CYS A 33 17.63 11.27 -0.52
C CYS A 33 16.66 10.85 -1.61
N HIS A 34 16.85 9.63 -2.12
CA HIS A 34 15.93 8.99 -3.03
C HIS A 34 14.64 8.84 -2.24
N VAL A 35 13.78 9.85 -2.30
CA VAL A 35 12.43 9.78 -1.75
C VAL A 35 11.76 8.66 -2.51
N GLN A 36 11.67 7.52 -1.84
CA GLN A 36 11.10 6.35 -2.44
C GLN A 36 9.61 6.60 -2.61
N GLU A 37 9.17 6.59 -3.86
CA GLU A 37 7.75 6.68 -4.16
C GLU A 37 7.11 5.36 -3.73
N ASP A 38 6.27 5.44 -2.70
CA ASP A 38 5.39 4.33 -2.35
C ASP A 38 4.48 4.05 -3.55
N ASN A 39 4.54 2.81 -4.03
CA ASN A 39 3.75 2.34 -5.16
C ASN A 39 2.83 1.23 -4.68
N GLY A 40 1.64 1.12 -5.27
CA GLY A 40 0.75 0.03 -4.95
C GLY A 40 -0.38 -0.06 -5.95
N ILE A 41 -0.90 -1.27 -6.11
CA ILE A 41 -2.07 -1.58 -6.93
C ILE A 41 -3.04 -2.40 -6.09
N PHE A 42 -4.31 -2.04 -6.18
CA PHE A 42 -5.42 -2.81 -5.64
C PHE A 42 -6.42 -3.04 -6.78
N VAL A 43 -6.89 -4.27 -6.94
CA VAL A 43 -7.87 -4.63 -7.97
C VAL A 43 -8.97 -5.46 -7.35
N LEU A 44 -10.21 -5.17 -7.72
CA LEU A 44 -11.41 -5.92 -7.44
C LEU A 44 -12.09 -6.25 -8.77
N VAL A 45 -12.44 -7.52 -8.97
CA VAL A 45 -13.26 -7.98 -10.10
C VAL A 45 -14.24 -9.02 -9.60
N GLY A 46 -15.54 -8.71 -9.72
CA GLY A 46 -16.60 -9.53 -9.19
C GLY A 46 -16.46 -9.69 -7.68
N ASP A 47 -16.26 -10.92 -7.25
CA ASP A 47 -16.11 -11.25 -5.83
C ASP A 47 -14.66 -11.26 -5.34
N HIS A 48 -13.68 -11.16 -6.25
CA HIS A 48 -12.27 -11.35 -5.91
C HIS A 48 -11.53 -10.02 -5.85
N PHE A 49 -10.64 -9.88 -4.86
CA PHE A 49 -9.71 -8.77 -4.79
C PHE A 49 -8.25 -9.24 -4.71
N ASN A 50 -7.34 -8.37 -5.14
CA ASN A 50 -5.91 -8.53 -4.97
C ASN A 50 -5.29 -7.17 -4.67
N TYR A 51 -4.25 -7.14 -3.84
CA TYR A 51 -3.44 -5.94 -3.66
C TYR A 51 -1.97 -6.30 -3.58
N VAL A 52 -1.14 -5.33 -3.95
CA VAL A 52 0.31 -5.34 -3.72
C VAL A 52 0.77 -3.92 -3.46
N THR A 53 1.62 -3.73 -2.45
CA THR A 53 2.32 -2.48 -2.18
C THR A 53 3.81 -2.69 -2.31
N SER A 54 4.54 -1.64 -2.68
CA SER A 54 5.99 -1.64 -2.73
C SER A 54 6.59 -1.96 -1.36
N ARG A 55 7.86 -2.35 -1.39
CA ARG A 55 8.67 -2.48 -0.19
C ARG A 55 8.70 -1.16 0.57
N LYS A 56 8.62 -1.25 1.89
CA LYS A 56 8.77 -0.15 2.83
C LYS A 56 10.24 -0.07 3.23
N PHE A 57 10.88 1.01 2.81
CA PHE A 57 12.24 1.33 3.23
C PHE A 57 12.17 2.45 4.26
N SER A 58 12.89 2.29 5.37
CA SER A 58 12.99 3.30 6.43
C SER A 58 14.03 4.38 6.11
N GLY A 59 14.81 4.22 5.04
CA GLY A 59 15.93 5.08 4.69
C GLY A 59 17.19 4.80 5.53
N SER A 60 17.12 3.82 6.43
CA SER A 60 18.24 3.38 7.28
C SER A 60 18.91 2.12 6.76
N GLU A 61 18.51 1.65 5.58
CA GLU A 61 19.07 0.44 4.98
C GLU A 61 20.54 0.64 4.61
N ARG A 62 21.35 -0.35 4.98
CA ARG A 62 22.77 -0.33 4.60
C ARG A 62 22.91 -0.64 3.13
N SER A 63 23.74 0.15 2.45
CA SER A 63 24.21 -0.17 1.12
C SER A 63 25.28 -1.25 1.20
N TYR A 64 25.08 -2.35 0.49
CA TYR A 64 26.08 -3.40 0.33
C TYR A 64 26.75 -3.25 -1.02
N ASN A 65 28.03 -2.85 -1.01
CA ASN A 65 28.80 -2.61 -2.22
C ASN A 65 28.78 -3.83 -3.14
N ASN A 66 28.65 -3.57 -4.45
CA ASN A 66 28.75 -4.56 -5.53
C ASN A 66 27.61 -5.60 -5.60
N LYS A 67 26.51 -5.44 -4.86
CA LYS A 67 25.32 -6.28 -5.01
C LYS A 67 24.24 -5.55 -5.81
N THR A 68 23.72 -6.18 -6.84
CA THR A 68 22.66 -5.60 -7.69
C THR A 68 21.35 -6.38 -7.64
N SER A 69 21.39 -7.65 -7.24
CA SER A 69 20.18 -8.45 -7.09
C SER A 69 19.61 -8.33 -5.68
N LEU A 70 18.28 -8.39 -5.57
CA LEU A 70 17.58 -8.37 -4.29
C LEU A 70 18.02 -9.53 -3.39
N VAL A 71 18.22 -10.71 -3.97
CA VAL A 71 18.65 -11.92 -3.24
C VAL A 71 20.02 -11.68 -2.62
N ASP A 72 20.97 -11.18 -3.42
CA ASP A 72 22.32 -10.89 -2.92
C ASP A 72 22.31 -9.83 -1.80
N LEU A 73 21.44 -8.80 -1.91
CA LEU A 73 21.30 -7.76 -0.89
C LEU A 73 20.75 -8.33 0.42
N VAL A 74 19.76 -9.22 0.35
CA VAL A 74 19.19 -9.88 1.52
C VAL A 74 20.20 -10.83 2.16
N ASP A 75 20.86 -11.67 1.37
CA ASP A 75 21.83 -12.64 1.86
C ASP A 75 23.03 -11.95 2.53
N GLU A 76 23.53 -10.88 1.92
CA GLU A 76 24.61 -10.08 2.49
C GLU A 76 24.17 -9.40 3.81
N ALA A 77 22.96 -8.84 3.85
CA ALA A 77 22.41 -8.25 5.07
C ALA A 77 22.31 -9.28 6.21
N VAL A 78 21.81 -10.49 5.90
CA VAL A 78 21.74 -11.60 6.86
C VAL A 78 23.13 -12.05 7.32
N ALA A 79 24.09 -12.20 6.40
CA ALA A 79 25.45 -12.59 6.72
C ALA A 79 26.15 -11.59 7.65
N ASN A 80 25.82 -10.31 7.55
CA ASN A 80 26.33 -9.24 8.41
C ASN A 80 25.49 -9.00 9.69
N GLY A 81 24.46 -9.82 9.94
CA GLY A 81 23.56 -9.67 11.09
C GLY A 81 22.63 -8.46 11.03
N ASP A 82 22.52 -7.80 9.88
CA ASP A 82 21.65 -6.64 9.65
C ASP A 82 20.24 -7.08 9.24
N LEU A 83 19.51 -7.55 10.24
CA LEU A 83 18.13 -8.01 10.03
C LEU A 83 17.17 -6.88 9.67
N ILE A 84 17.50 -5.62 9.96
CA ILE A 84 16.63 -4.48 9.62
C ILE A 84 16.66 -4.31 8.11
N THR A 85 17.85 -4.18 7.52
CA THR A 85 18.01 -4.04 6.07
C THR A 85 17.45 -5.25 5.31
N ALA A 86 17.72 -6.47 5.79
CA ALA A 86 17.16 -7.69 5.19
C ALA A 86 15.62 -7.66 5.17
N ARG A 87 15.00 -7.24 6.28
CA ARG A 87 13.54 -7.14 6.38
C ARG A 87 12.97 -6.05 5.46
N SER A 88 13.62 -4.89 5.35
CA SER A 88 13.20 -3.84 4.42
C SER A 88 13.18 -4.33 2.98
N TYR A 89 14.18 -5.12 2.55
CA TYR A 89 14.20 -5.72 1.22
C TYR A 89 13.12 -6.80 0.99
N LEU A 90 12.64 -7.43 2.07
CA LEU A 90 11.57 -8.44 2.04
C LEU A 90 10.19 -7.88 2.41
N SER A 91 10.07 -6.56 2.63
CA SER A 91 8.86 -5.91 3.16
C SER A 91 7.73 -5.71 2.15
N ILE A 92 7.77 -6.40 1.00
CA ILE A 92 6.66 -6.33 0.05
C ILE A 92 5.41 -6.91 0.72
N GLU A 93 4.30 -6.19 0.63
CA GLU A 93 3.03 -6.67 1.13
C GLU A 93 2.11 -6.91 -0.05
N GLY A 94 1.34 -7.98 0.04
CA GLY A 94 0.34 -8.30 -0.96
C GLY A 94 -0.59 -9.38 -0.44
N GLY A 95 -1.75 -9.47 -1.05
CA GLY A 95 -2.73 -10.47 -0.70
C GLY A 95 -3.87 -10.55 -1.69
N HIS A 96 -4.56 -11.67 -1.61
CA HIS A 96 -5.71 -12.01 -2.42
C HIS A 96 -6.83 -12.50 -1.50
N GLY A 97 -8.07 -12.23 -1.87
CA GLY A 97 -9.22 -12.73 -1.12
C GLY A 97 -10.55 -12.50 -1.83
N ARG A 98 -11.62 -12.63 -1.05
CA ARG A 98 -12.99 -12.47 -1.54
C ARG A 98 -13.80 -11.48 -0.72
N VAL A 99 -14.63 -10.70 -1.41
CA VAL A 99 -15.53 -9.71 -0.77
C VAL A 99 -16.67 -10.43 -0.05
N SER A 100 -17.28 -11.44 -0.67
CA SER A 100 -18.36 -12.26 -0.12
C SER A 100 -17.97 -12.96 1.18
N ASN A 101 -16.68 -13.22 1.37
CA ASN A 101 -16.12 -13.78 2.59
C ASN A 101 -15.65 -12.67 3.54
N LYS A 102 -16.43 -11.59 3.67
CA LYS A 102 -16.16 -10.44 4.56
C LYS A 102 -14.79 -9.77 4.32
N TRP A 103 -14.32 -9.73 3.07
CA TRP A 103 -12.98 -9.24 2.71
C TRP A 103 -11.82 -10.01 3.37
N LYS A 104 -12.01 -11.30 3.64
CA LYS A 104 -10.97 -12.17 4.19
C LYS A 104 -9.90 -12.47 3.15
N LEU A 105 -8.64 -12.47 3.57
CA LEU A 105 -7.49 -12.85 2.77
C LEU A 105 -7.40 -14.38 2.67
N ASP A 106 -7.48 -14.91 1.45
CA ASP A 106 -7.28 -16.33 1.16
C ASP A 106 -5.77 -16.66 1.12
N CYS A 107 -4.97 -15.76 0.54
CA CYS A 107 -3.50 -15.87 0.45
C CYS A 107 -2.85 -14.50 0.70
N ALA A 108 -1.68 -14.47 1.34
CA ALA A 108 -0.94 -13.23 1.57
C ALA A 108 0.58 -13.44 1.52
N ILE A 109 1.33 -12.44 1.06
CA ILE A 109 2.80 -12.51 1.05
C ILE A 109 3.34 -12.63 2.49
N PRO A 110 2.94 -11.76 3.44
CA PRO A 110 3.14 -12.05 4.85
C PRO A 110 2.11 -13.12 5.26
N SER A 111 2.53 -14.38 5.32
CA SER A 111 1.63 -15.53 5.55
C SER A 111 0.84 -15.43 6.86
N TRP A 112 1.34 -14.70 7.86
CA TRP A 112 0.60 -14.41 9.10
C TRP A 112 -0.62 -13.50 8.91
N ASN A 113 -0.87 -12.99 7.70
CA ASN A 113 -2.09 -12.26 7.35
C ASN A 113 -3.15 -13.13 6.65
N GLU A 114 -2.83 -14.37 6.31
CA GLU A 114 -3.81 -15.30 5.74
C GLU A 114 -4.96 -15.54 6.73
N GLY A 115 -6.18 -15.55 6.21
CA GLY A 115 -7.39 -15.67 7.00
C GLY A 115 -7.75 -14.43 7.82
N LYS A 116 -7.01 -13.32 7.72
CA LYS A 116 -7.41 -12.05 8.33
C LYS A 116 -8.28 -11.23 7.39
N ASP A 117 -9.10 -10.37 7.96
CA ASP A 117 -9.84 -9.35 7.20
C ASP A 117 -8.87 -8.28 6.69
N ILE A 118 -9.09 -7.81 5.47
CA ILE A 118 -8.24 -6.78 4.84
C ILE A 118 -8.10 -5.52 5.71
N GLN A 119 -9.11 -5.22 6.52
CA GLN A 119 -9.12 -4.06 7.41
C GLN A 119 -8.15 -4.19 8.58
N SER A 120 -8.05 -5.40 9.15
CA SER A 120 -7.14 -5.69 10.25
C SER A 120 -5.66 -5.62 9.83
N VAL A 121 -5.40 -5.81 8.54
CA VAL A 121 -4.08 -5.63 7.92
C VAL A 121 -3.86 -4.17 7.48
N GLY A 122 -4.93 -3.37 7.47
CA GLY A 122 -5.07 -2.12 6.74
C GLY A 122 -4.94 -0.82 7.52
N ASP A 123 -4.56 -0.88 8.80
CA ASP A 123 -4.79 0.20 9.78
C ASP A 123 -6.25 0.71 9.78
N GLY A 124 -7.22 -0.12 9.37
CA GLY A 124 -8.64 0.20 9.32
C GLY A 124 -9.33 -0.06 7.99
N CYS A 125 -10.51 0.55 7.83
CA CYS A 125 -11.41 0.35 6.70
C CYS A 125 -10.90 1.03 5.42
N LEU A 126 -11.38 0.57 4.26
CA LEU A 126 -11.25 1.31 3.00
C LEU A 126 -12.24 2.48 3.02
N VAL A 127 -11.74 3.71 3.06
CA VAL A 127 -12.57 4.92 3.18
C VAL A 127 -12.53 5.73 1.90
N VAL A 128 -13.68 5.94 1.26
CA VAL A 128 -13.77 6.77 0.05
C VAL A 128 -13.82 8.26 0.42
N THR A 129 -12.96 9.06 -0.19
CA THR A 129 -12.91 10.52 -0.08
C THR A 129 -13.19 11.16 -1.45
N GLY A 130 -13.72 12.38 -1.47
CA GLY A 130 -14.15 13.07 -2.69
C GLY A 130 -15.64 12.97 -2.97
N THR A 131 -16.09 13.65 -4.03
CA THR A 131 -17.52 13.83 -4.36
C THR A 131 -17.91 13.27 -5.72
N ASP A 132 -16.93 12.97 -6.58
CA ASP A 132 -17.15 12.48 -7.94
C ASP A 132 -16.22 11.28 -8.22
N ILE A 133 -16.66 10.34 -9.07
CA ILE A 133 -15.95 9.07 -9.27
C ILE A 133 -14.59 9.24 -9.97
N LEU A 134 -14.45 10.28 -10.81
CA LEU A 134 -13.22 10.57 -11.55
C LEU A 134 -12.16 11.25 -10.69
N SER A 135 -12.55 11.76 -9.52
CA SER A 135 -11.67 12.53 -8.61
C SER A 135 -11.67 12.01 -7.17
N CYS A 136 -12.41 10.95 -6.88
CA CYS A 136 -12.38 10.32 -5.58
C CYS A 136 -11.12 9.47 -5.39
N SER A 137 -10.74 9.31 -4.13
CA SER A 137 -9.67 8.41 -3.71
C SER A 137 -10.19 7.47 -2.61
N VAL A 138 -9.51 6.36 -2.41
CA VAL A 138 -9.75 5.45 -1.29
C VAL A 138 -8.56 5.56 -0.33
N VAL A 139 -8.82 5.78 0.95
CA VAL A 139 -7.79 5.78 1.99
C VAL A 139 -7.71 4.39 2.61
N TRP A 140 -6.52 3.79 2.57
CA TRP A 140 -6.23 2.49 3.16
C TRP A 140 -4.74 2.31 3.43
N LYS A 141 -4.35 1.69 4.56
CA LYS A 141 -2.95 1.57 5.02
C LYS A 141 -2.21 2.91 5.14
N GLY A 142 -2.92 3.98 5.47
CA GLY A 142 -2.36 5.33 5.52
C GLY A 142 -2.07 5.98 4.16
N TYR A 143 -2.33 5.28 3.06
CA TYR A 143 -2.15 5.79 1.70
C TYR A 143 -3.46 6.32 1.11
N ASN A 144 -3.35 7.34 0.27
CA ASN A 144 -4.41 7.68 -0.68
C ASN A 144 -4.23 6.80 -1.92
N TRP A 145 -5.32 6.20 -2.36
CA TRP A 145 -5.38 5.36 -3.55
C TRP A 145 -6.30 6.01 -4.57
N ASP A 146 -5.73 6.47 -5.68
CA ASP A 146 -6.47 7.05 -6.79
C ASP A 146 -7.26 5.96 -7.52
N VAL A 147 -8.50 6.27 -7.87
CA VAL A 147 -9.35 5.39 -8.68
C VAL A 147 -8.90 5.47 -10.15
N PHE A 148 -8.52 4.34 -10.72
CA PHE A 148 -8.09 4.22 -12.12
C PHE A 148 -9.15 3.56 -13.02
N ASP A 149 -9.87 2.57 -12.49
CA ASP A 149 -11.04 1.94 -13.15
C ASP A 149 -12.12 1.71 -12.11
N CYS A 150 -13.38 1.92 -12.48
CA CYS A 150 -14.51 1.83 -11.57
C CYS A 150 -15.81 1.55 -12.34
N SER A 151 -16.54 0.50 -11.94
CA SER A 151 -17.84 0.17 -12.53
C SER A 151 -19.03 0.80 -11.80
N PHE A 152 -18.80 1.49 -10.67
CA PHE A 152 -19.86 2.10 -9.87
C PHE A 152 -20.30 3.42 -10.50
N GLU A 153 -21.59 3.73 -10.46
CA GLU A 153 -22.15 4.92 -11.10
C GLU A 153 -21.99 6.18 -10.24
N SER A 154 -21.74 5.99 -8.94
CA SER A 154 -21.58 7.09 -7.98
C SER A 154 -20.63 6.76 -6.84
N VAL A 155 -20.09 7.81 -6.21
CA VAL A 155 -19.26 7.70 -5.00
C VAL A 155 -20.03 7.08 -3.84
N ASP A 156 -21.34 7.35 -3.72
CA ASP A 156 -22.16 6.78 -2.65
C ASP A 156 -22.37 5.28 -2.83
N GLU A 157 -22.56 4.82 -4.07
CA GLU A 157 -22.63 3.39 -4.37
C GLU A 157 -21.31 2.68 -4.01
N LEU A 158 -20.17 3.27 -4.38
CA LEU A 158 -18.84 2.76 -4.02
C LEU A 158 -18.65 2.72 -2.49
N LYS A 159 -19.02 3.79 -1.76
CA LYS A 159 -18.97 3.83 -0.30
C LYS A 159 -19.80 2.72 0.33
N VAL A 160 -21.04 2.56 -0.14
CA VAL A 160 -21.94 1.52 0.34
C VAL A 160 -21.38 0.13 0.06
N PHE A 161 -20.79 -0.11 -1.10
CA PHE A 161 -20.17 -1.38 -1.45
C PHE A 161 -18.97 -1.72 -0.55
N LEU A 162 -18.07 -0.76 -0.34
CA LEU A 162 -16.91 -0.95 0.53
C LEU A 162 -17.30 -1.09 2.02
N ALA A 163 -18.40 -0.46 2.46
CA ALA A 163 -18.88 -0.54 3.83
C ALA A 163 -19.73 -1.79 4.14
N LYS A 164 -20.60 -2.24 3.22
CA LYS A 164 -21.57 -3.33 3.47
C LYS A 164 -20.94 -4.66 3.88
N ASN A 165 -19.71 -4.89 3.48
CA ASN A 165 -19.02 -6.15 3.70
C ASN A 165 -18.11 -6.09 4.93
N THR A 166 -18.32 -5.10 5.82
CA THR A 166 -17.40 -4.77 6.92
C THR A 166 -18.05 -4.70 8.30
N THR A 167 -19.38 -4.77 8.36
CA THR A 167 -20.11 -4.83 9.62
C THR A 167 -20.14 -6.26 10.16
N ASN A 168 -19.41 -6.48 11.25
CA ASN A 168 -19.65 -7.60 12.15
C ASN A 168 -20.97 -7.34 12.88
N GLU A 169 -22.05 -7.97 12.42
CA GLU A 169 -23.11 -8.35 13.35
C GLU A 169 -22.57 -9.54 14.15
N GLU A 170 -22.06 -9.25 15.36
CA GLU A 170 -21.96 -10.21 16.47
C GLU A 170 -23.31 -10.30 17.20
#